data_AF-A0A7X2G201-F1
#
_entry.id   AF-A0A7X2G201-F1
#
_cell.length_a   1.000
_cell.length_b   1.000
_cell.length_c   1.000
_cell.angle_alpha   90.00
_cell.angle_beta   90.00
_cell.angle_gamma   90.00
#
_symmetry.space_group_name_H-M   'P 1'
#
loop_
_entity.id
_entity.type
_entity.pdbx_description
1 polymer ?
#
loop_
_entity_poly.entity_id
_entity_poly.type
_entity_poly.pdbx_seq_one_letter_code
_entity_poly.pdbx_strand_id
1 'polypeptide(L)'
;MKKYVKYTIGFSGIGVLIGLAISLVFNYLNGSTIYYPSSPNFVNQFAHPLNSVTVSVILWMLIGCVFGFGSLIFELKNWSLLKKTIINFCAYYAGFAPLAILCGWFPLTWINFTIFTLIFIVIYAIIWSLNWYSIKKEIRSINQQIKK
;
A
#
# COMPACT_ATOMS: atom_id res chain seq x y z
N MET A 1 -9.93 -2.43 22.52
CA MET A 1 -8.56 -2.97 22.34
C MET A 1 -8.49 -4.17 21.40
N LYS A 2 -9.24 -5.27 21.64
CA LYS A 2 -9.16 -6.50 20.81
C LYS A 2 -9.38 -6.29 19.30
N LYS A 3 -10.27 -5.37 18.91
CA LYS A 3 -10.57 -5.04 17.50
C LYS A 3 -9.38 -4.45 16.74
N TYR A 4 -8.70 -3.45 17.32
CA TYR A 4 -7.55 -2.79 16.70
C TYR A 4 -6.31 -3.69 16.63
N VAL A 5 -6.12 -4.56 17.62
CA VAL A 5 -5.07 -5.59 17.58
C VAL A 5 -5.32 -6.56 16.43
N LYS A 6 -6.57 -7.03 16.26
CA LYS A 6 -6.93 -7.90 15.13
C LYS A 6 -6.71 -7.23 13.78
N TYR A 7 -7.07 -5.96 13.64
CA TYR A 7 -6.80 -5.20 12.41
C TYR A 7 -5.33 -5.04 12.13
N THR A 8 -4.54 -4.70 13.16
CA THR A 8 -3.08 -4.54 13.01
C THR A 8 -2.46 -5.82 12.47
N ILE A 9 -2.75 -6.96 13.09
CA ILE A 9 -2.22 -8.27 12.67
C ILE A 9 -2.65 -8.62 11.24
N GLY A 10 -3.93 -8.40 10.90
CA GLY A 10 -4.45 -8.69 9.57
C GLY A 10 -3.80 -7.83 8.49
N PHE A 11 -3.75 -6.52 8.71
CA PHE A 11 -3.16 -5.56 7.76
C PHE A 11 -1.65 -5.77 7.60
N SER A 12 -0.93 -6.01 8.70
CA SER A 12 0.51 -6.30 8.62
C SER A 12 0.78 -7.59 7.87
N GLY A 13 -0.01 -8.65 8.11
CA GLY A 13 0.14 -9.92 7.42
C GLY A 13 -0.12 -9.82 5.91
N ILE A 14 -1.16 -9.08 5.51
CA ILE A 14 -1.44 -8.80 4.10
C ILE A 14 -0.29 -7.99 3.47
N GLY A 15 0.23 -6.99 4.19
CA GLY A 15 1.37 -6.20 3.73
C GLY A 15 2.61 -7.07 3.44
N VAL A 16 2.96 -7.97 4.36
CA VAL A 16 4.08 -8.91 4.18
C VAL A 16 3.85 -9.84 3.00
N LEU A 17 2.65 -10.41 2.86
CA LEU A 17 2.31 -11.31 1.76
C LEU A 17 2.48 -10.60 0.40
N ILE A 18 1.93 -9.40 0.26
CA ILE A 18 2.02 -8.60 -0.96
C ILE A 18 3.47 -8.18 -1.23
N GLY A 19 4.19 -7.69 -0.22
CA GLY A 19 5.58 -7.29 -0.34
C GLY A 19 6.49 -8.44 -0.80
N LEU A 20 6.31 -9.61 -0.18
CA LEU A 20 7.05 -10.83 -0.56
C LEU A 20 6.71 -11.25 -1.99
N ALA A 21 5.43 -11.33 -2.35
CA ALA A 21 5.00 -11.72 -3.70
C ALA A 21 5.57 -10.79 -4.78
N ILE A 22 5.47 -9.47 -4.57
CA ILE A 22 6.02 -8.47 -5.49
C ILE A 22 7.54 -8.60 -5.57
N SER A 23 8.23 -8.74 -4.42
CA SER A 23 9.69 -8.90 -4.42
C SER A 23 10.14 -10.13 -5.21
N LEU A 24 9.47 -11.27 -5.05
CA LEU A 24 9.80 -12.50 -5.78
C LEU A 24 9.58 -12.33 -7.29
N VAL A 25 8.46 -11.72 -7.69
CA VAL A 25 8.19 -11.41 -9.10
C VAL A 25 9.32 -10.55 -9.67
N PHE A 26 9.73 -9.48 -8.99
CA PHE A 26 10.83 -8.64 -9.47
C PHE A 26 12.17 -9.39 -9.53
N ASN A 27 12.47 -10.25 -8.56
CA ASN A 27 13.70 -11.06 -8.61
C ASN A 27 13.73 -11.97 -9.84
N TYR A 28 12.64 -12.69 -10.12
CA TYR A 28 12.55 -13.56 -11.28
C TYR A 28 12.56 -12.79 -12.61
N LEU A 29 11.85 -11.66 -12.69
CA LEU A 29 11.87 -10.80 -13.90
C LEU A 29 13.25 -10.23 -14.19
N ASN A 30 14.06 -9.97 -13.17
CA ASN A 30 15.45 -9.50 -13.31
C ASN A 30 16.46 -10.65 -13.45
N GLY A 31 16.02 -11.91 -13.53
CA GLY A 31 16.92 -13.08 -13.65
C GLY A 31 17.83 -13.29 -12.44
N SER A 32 17.44 -12.81 -11.25
CA SER A 32 18.25 -12.91 -10.04
C SER A 32 18.28 -14.34 -9.52
N THR A 33 19.49 -14.88 -9.29
CA THR A 33 19.70 -16.19 -8.66
C THR A 33 19.79 -16.11 -7.13
N ILE A 34 19.89 -14.89 -6.60
CA ILE A 34 19.93 -14.56 -5.17
C ILE A 34 18.70 -13.72 -4.86
N TYR A 35 18.04 -13.99 -3.73
CA TYR A 35 16.87 -13.24 -3.32
C TYR A 35 17.25 -11.87 -2.75
N TYR A 36 16.71 -10.81 -3.34
CA TYR A 36 16.75 -9.45 -2.83
C TYR A 36 15.36 -9.04 -2.34
N PRO A 37 15.16 -8.77 -1.04
CA PRO A 37 13.87 -8.32 -0.54
C PRO A 37 13.54 -6.89 -1.01
N SER A 38 14.53 -6.13 -1.46
CA SER A 38 14.31 -4.82 -2.09
C SER A 38 15.41 -4.49 -3.11
N SER A 39 15.75 -3.23 -3.31
CA SER A 39 16.82 -2.87 -4.25
C SER A 39 18.19 -3.38 -3.79
N PRO A 40 19.14 -3.64 -4.70
CA PRO A 40 20.51 -3.98 -4.33
C PRO A 40 21.16 -2.93 -3.42
N ASN A 41 20.90 -1.65 -3.66
CA ASN A 41 21.37 -0.55 -2.82
C ASN A 41 20.83 -0.61 -1.39
N PHE A 42 19.60 -1.10 -1.20
CA PHE A 42 19.05 -1.34 0.12
C PHE A 42 19.75 -2.52 0.81
N VAL A 43 19.92 -3.64 0.09
CA VAL A 43 20.55 -4.85 0.65
C VAL A 43 22.00 -4.61 1.05
N ASN A 44 22.74 -3.84 0.24
CA ASN A 44 24.15 -3.50 0.50
C ASN A 44 24.39 -2.64 1.75
N GLN A 45 23.34 -2.07 2.36
CA GLN A 45 23.45 -1.37 3.64
C GLN A 45 23.61 -2.32 4.83
N PHE A 46 23.36 -3.61 4.64
CA PHE A 46 23.38 -4.61 5.69
C PHE A 46 24.54 -5.57 5.51
N ALA A 47 25.29 -5.82 6.59
CA ALA A 47 26.39 -6.79 6.58
C ALA A 47 25.91 -8.24 6.34
N HIS A 48 24.67 -8.56 6.74
CA HIS A 48 24.09 -9.89 6.61
C HIS A 48 22.78 -9.86 5.81
N PRO A 49 22.59 -10.75 4.82
CA PRO A 49 21.36 -10.81 4.02
C PRO A 49 20.09 -10.99 4.85
N LEU A 50 20.16 -11.72 5.97
CA LEU A 50 19.00 -11.90 6.85
C LEU A 50 18.50 -10.58 7.45
N ASN A 51 19.40 -9.62 7.70
CA ASN A 51 19.02 -8.32 8.25
C ASN A 51 18.23 -7.50 7.23
N SER A 52 18.64 -7.51 5.95
CA SER A 52 17.90 -6.80 4.90
C SER A 52 16.49 -7.37 4.74
N VAL A 53 16.34 -8.70 4.76
CA VAL A 53 15.03 -9.36 4.72
C VAL A 53 14.18 -8.98 5.93
N THR A 54 14.76 -8.99 7.13
CA THR A 54 14.05 -8.64 8.37
C THR A 54 13.54 -7.21 8.33
N VAL A 55 14.38 -6.24 7.91
CA VAL A 55 13.95 -4.84 7.78
C VAL A 55 12.88 -4.69 6.70
N SER A 56 13.01 -5.35 5.55
CA SER A 56 11.97 -5.31 4.51
C SER A 56 10.62 -5.86 5.01
N VAL A 57 10.63 -6.96 5.76
CA VAL A 57 9.39 -7.51 6.36
C VAL A 57 8.74 -6.49 7.29
N ILE A 58 9.50 -5.82 8.15
CA ILE A 58 8.97 -4.76 9.02
C ILE A 58 8.39 -3.61 8.20
N LEU A 59 9.09 -3.15 7.15
CA LEU A 59 8.60 -2.10 6.27
C LEU A 59 7.29 -2.51 5.56
N TRP A 60 7.19 -3.75 5.08
CA TRP A 60 5.96 -4.27 4.48
C TRP A 60 4.80 -4.39 5.46
N MET A 61 5.08 -4.78 6.71
CA MET A 61 4.06 -4.76 7.78
C MET A 61 3.51 -3.35 7.97
N LEU A 62 4.40 -2.34 8.04
CA LEU A 62 4.01 -0.94 8.19
C LEU A 62 3.21 -0.44 6.98
N ILE A 63 3.63 -0.76 5.76
CA ILE A 63 2.91 -0.44 4.53
C ILE A 63 1.49 -1.04 4.57
N GLY A 64 1.38 -2.32 4.95
CA GLY A 64 0.10 -2.99 5.14
C GLY A 64 -0.80 -2.26 6.14
N CYS A 65 -0.24 -1.85 7.29
CA CYS A 65 -0.96 -1.05 8.28
C CYS A 65 -1.41 0.31 7.74
N VAL A 66 -0.55 1.05 7.01
CA VAL A 66 -0.91 2.35 6.41
C VAL A 66 -2.13 2.22 5.51
N PHE A 67 -2.12 1.28 4.57
CA PHE A 67 -3.25 1.08 3.67
C PHE A 67 -4.47 0.51 4.38
N GLY A 68 -4.28 -0.45 5.27
CA GLY A 68 -5.35 -1.06 6.04
C GLY A 68 -6.09 -0.04 6.93
N PHE A 69 -5.37 0.73 7.73
CA PHE A 69 -5.99 1.74 8.59
C PHE A 69 -6.56 2.91 7.79
N GLY A 70 -5.87 3.37 6.74
CA GLY A 70 -6.41 4.44 5.91
C GLY A 70 -7.71 4.02 5.22
N SER A 71 -7.88 2.73 4.88
CA SER A 71 -9.14 2.24 4.28
C SER A 71 -10.36 2.46 5.17
N LEU A 72 -10.18 2.45 6.50
CA LEU A 72 -11.24 2.71 7.48
C LEU A 72 -11.81 4.13 7.40
N ILE A 73 -11.11 5.08 6.76
CA ILE A 73 -11.61 6.45 6.52
C ILE A 73 -12.93 6.41 5.73
N PHE A 74 -13.09 5.44 4.82
CA PHE A 74 -14.31 5.33 4.03
C PHE A 74 -15.51 4.82 4.85
N GLU A 75 -15.30 4.18 6.00
CA GLU A 75 -16.36 3.70 6.91
C GLU A 75 -17.00 4.82 7.75
N LEU A 76 -16.41 6.03 7.77
CA LEU A 76 -16.90 7.16 8.57
C LEU A 76 -18.24 7.68 8.03
N LYS A 77 -19.37 7.37 8.70
CA LYS A 77 -20.72 7.67 8.17
C LYS A 77 -21.01 9.15 7.91
N ASN A 78 -20.49 10.06 8.74
CA ASN A 78 -20.85 11.48 8.71
C ASN A 78 -20.00 12.33 7.75
N TRP A 79 -19.08 11.73 6.99
CA TRP A 79 -18.19 12.47 6.10
C TRP A 79 -18.66 12.37 4.65
N SER A 80 -18.59 13.50 3.94
CA SER A 80 -18.79 13.52 2.50
C SER A 80 -17.72 12.68 1.79
N LEU A 81 -18.06 12.14 0.62
CA LEU A 81 -17.12 11.36 -0.17
C LEU A 81 -15.84 12.14 -0.48
N LEU A 82 -15.97 13.42 -0.86
CA LEU A 82 -14.82 14.27 -1.15
C LEU A 82 -13.88 14.38 0.05
N LYS A 83 -14.43 14.63 1.25
CA LYS A 83 -13.65 14.71 2.49
C LYS A 83 -12.91 13.40 2.77
N LYS A 84 -13.59 12.26 2.60
CA LYS A 84 -12.98 10.93 2.76
C LYS A 84 -11.84 10.72 1.77
N THR A 85 -12.06 11.02 0.49
CA THR A 85 -11.06 10.85 -0.57
C THR A 85 -9.82 11.70 -0.31
N ILE A 86 -9.97 12.98 0.06
CA ILE A 86 -8.82 13.86 0.32
C ILE A 86 -8.02 13.35 1.52
N ILE A 87 -8.69 13.06 2.64
CA ILE A 87 -8.00 12.63 3.86
C ILE A 87 -7.36 11.24 3.67
N ASN A 88 -8.03 10.32 2.96
CA ASN A 88 -7.48 9.01 2.63
C ASN A 88 -6.26 9.12 1.71
N PHE A 89 -6.33 9.95 0.66
CA PHE A 89 -5.20 10.20 -0.22
C PHE A 89 -4.00 10.75 0.55
N CYS A 90 -4.21 11.77 1.38
CA CYS A 90 -3.14 12.34 2.20
C CYS A 90 -2.56 11.33 3.19
N ALA A 91 -3.41 10.54 3.86
CA ALA A 91 -2.97 9.52 4.81
C ALA A 91 -2.15 8.42 4.13
N TYR A 92 -2.60 7.92 2.98
CA TYR A 92 -1.84 6.95 2.20
C TYR A 92 -0.53 7.53 1.70
N TYR A 93 -0.54 8.72 1.10
CA TYR A 93 0.66 9.31 0.54
C TYR A 93 1.70 9.62 1.63
N ALA A 94 1.28 10.28 2.71
CA ALA A 94 2.17 10.63 3.82
C ALA A 94 2.70 9.40 4.57
N GLY A 95 1.93 8.33 4.66
CA GLY A 95 2.38 7.08 5.28
C GLY A 95 3.28 6.25 4.35
N PHE A 96 2.95 6.17 3.07
CA PHE A 96 3.62 5.29 2.11
C PHE A 96 4.92 5.88 1.57
N ALA A 97 4.97 7.19 1.29
CA ALA A 97 6.15 7.81 0.67
C ALA A 97 7.43 7.64 1.52
N PRO A 98 7.41 7.89 2.85
CA PRO A 98 8.60 7.64 3.69
C PRO A 98 9.00 6.16 3.71
N LEU A 99 8.03 5.24 3.75
CA LEU A 99 8.30 3.80 3.74
C LEU A 99 8.92 3.35 2.41
N ALA A 100 8.46 3.88 1.28
CA ALA A 100 9.04 3.61 -0.04
C ALA A 100 10.49 4.12 -0.15
N ILE A 101 10.78 5.28 0.45
CA ILE A 101 12.15 5.81 0.55
C ILE A 101 13.01 4.90 1.43
N LEU A 102 12.51 4.46 2.58
CA LEU A 102 13.22 3.55 3.48
C LEU A 102 13.50 2.18 2.84
N CYS A 103 12.59 1.69 1.98
CA CYS A 103 12.83 0.49 1.17
C CYS A 103 13.90 0.70 0.10
N GLY A 104 14.30 1.95 -0.21
CA GLY A 104 15.26 2.24 -1.26
C GLY A 104 14.77 1.85 -2.66
N TRP A 105 13.46 1.95 -2.93
CA TRP A 105 12.87 1.57 -4.23
C TRP A 105 13.26 2.49 -5.38
N PHE A 106 13.63 3.73 -5.09
CA PHE A 106 14.09 4.69 -6.08
C PHE A 106 15.19 5.58 -5.50
N PRO A 107 16.10 6.13 -6.34
CA PRO A 107 17.09 7.09 -5.88
C PRO A 107 16.43 8.37 -5.37
N LEU A 108 16.90 8.92 -4.26
CA LEU A 108 16.32 10.12 -3.64
C LEU A 108 16.74 11.41 -4.38
N THR A 109 16.26 11.55 -5.61
CA THR A 109 16.40 12.77 -6.42
C THR A 109 15.03 13.38 -6.67
N TRP A 110 14.99 14.69 -6.92
CA TRP A 110 13.73 15.40 -7.21
C TRP A 110 12.96 14.79 -8.39
N ILE A 111 13.67 14.35 -9.42
CA ILE A 111 13.06 13.72 -10.61
C ILE A 111 12.40 12.40 -10.23
N ASN A 112 13.13 11.49 -9.57
CA ASN A 112 12.59 10.18 -9.19
C ASN A 112 11.45 10.30 -8.18
N PHE A 113 11.55 11.24 -7.24
CA PHE A 113 10.47 11.51 -6.28
C PHE A 113 9.20 12.02 -6.98
N THR A 114 9.35 12.87 -7.99
CA THR A 114 8.22 13.36 -8.80
C THR A 114 7.58 12.23 -9.60
N ILE A 115 8.39 11.37 -10.23
CA ILE A 115 7.91 10.19 -10.96
C ILE A 115 7.14 9.25 -10.02
N PHE A 116 7.71 8.95 -8.84
CA PHE A 116 7.05 8.15 -7.80
C PHE A 116 5.69 8.75 -7.41
N THR A 117 5.64 10.07 -7.20
CA THR A 117 4.41 10.80 -6.84
C THR A 117 3.35 10.66 -7.94
N LEU A 118 3.73 10.84 -9.20
CA LEU A 118 2.82 10.72 -10.34
C LEU A 118 2.27 9.28 -10.47
N ILE A 119 3.14 8.28 -10.34
CA ILE A 119 2.74 6.87 -10.35
C ILE A 119 1.74 6.60 -9.22
N PHE A 120 2.01 7.09 -8.01
CA PHE A 120 1.10 6.95 -6.88
C PHE A 120 -0.27 7.58 -7.16
N ILE A 121 -0.30 8.81 -7.68
CA ILE A 121 -1.55 9.51 -8.04
C ILE A 121 -2.37 8.70 -9.05
N VAL A 122 -1.73 8.20 -10.10
CA VAL A 122 -2.40 7.40 -11.14
C VAL A 122 -2.97 6.10 -10.57
N ILE A 123 -2.17 5.34 -9.82
CA ILE A 123 -2.60 4.09 -9.20
C ILE A 123 -3.77 4.35 -8.23
N TYR A 124 -3.65 5.38 -7.40
CA TYR A 124 -4.72 5.77 -6.48
C TYR A 124 -6.01 6.11 -7.23
N ALA A 125 -5.94 6.92 -8.28
CA ALA A 125 -7.10 7.30 -9.08
C ALA A 125 -7.79 6.10 -9.72
N ILE A 126 -7.01 5.13 -10.23
CA ILE A 126 -7.53 3.88 -10.80
C ILE A 126 -8.27 3.07 -9.72
N ILE A 127 -7.59 2.77 -8.61
CA ILE A 127 -8.18 1.95 -7.52
C ILE A 127 -9.42 2.62 -6.94
N TRP A 128 -9.37 3.94 -6.73
CA TRP A 128 -10.50 4.71 -6.23
C TRP A 128 -11.69 4.64 -7.21
N SER A 129 -11.44 4.79 -8.51
CA SER A 129 -12.49 4.74 -9.54
C SER A 129 -13.14 3.36 -9.65
N LEU A 130 -12.34 2.29 -9.57
CA LEU A 130 -12.83 0.91 -9.56
C LEU A 130 -13.72 0.64 -8.35
N ASN A 131 -13.28 1.05 -7.16
CA ASN A 131 -14.06 0.91 -5.93
C ASN A 131 -15.35 1.71 -5.98
N TRP A 132 -15.28 2.96 -6.45
CA TRP A 132 -16.46 3.81 -6.63
C TRP A 132 -17.49 3.17 -7.57
N TYR A 133 -17.05 2.63 -8.70
CA TYR A 133 -17.94 1.97 -9.65
C TYR A 133 -18.61 0.74 -9.05
N SER A 134 -17.86 -0.11 -8.35
CA SER A 134 -18.38 -1.30 -7.68
C SER A 134 -19.44 -0.95 -6.64
N ILE A 135 -19.16 0.03 -5.76
CA ILE A 135 -20.11 0.49 -4.73
C ILE A 135 -21.37 1.09 -5.37
N LYS A 136 -21.21 1.90 -6.42
CA LYS A 136 -22.35 2.49 -7.14
C LYS A 136 -23.25 1.41 -7.77
N LYS A 137 -22.65 0.35 -8.31
CA LYS A 137 -23.38 -0.80 -8.86
C LYS A 137 -24.17 -1.54 -7.78
N GLU A 138 -23.56 -1.79 -6.63
CA GLU A 138 -24.19 -2.45 -5.48
C GLU A 138 -25.40 -1.65 -4.94
N ILE A 139 -25.24 -0.34 -4.76
CA ILE A 139 -26.33 0.55 -4.34
C ILE A 139 -27.49 0.50 -5.33
N ARG A 140 -27.19 0.48 -6.64
CA ARG A 140 -28.22 0.39 -7.69
C ARG A 140 -28.98 -0.93 -7.63
N SER A 141 -28.30 -2.05 -7.39
CA SER A 141 -28.97 -3.36 -7.25
C SER A 141 -29.87 -3.41 -6.02
N ILE A 142 -29.43 -2.87 -4.89
CA ILE A 142 -30.24 -2.81 -3.65
C ILE A 142 -31.50 -1.96 -3.90
N ASN A 143 -31.34 -0.77 -4.50
CA ASN A 143 -32.47 0.10 -4.80
C ASN A 143 -33.47 -0.52 -5.79
N GLN A 144 -33.02 -1.38 -6.71
CA GLN A 144 -33.90 -2.10 -7.61
C GLN A 144 -34.69 -3.22 -6.91
N GLN A 145 -34.11 -3.86 -5.91
CA GLN A 145 -34.80 -4.87 -5.10
C GLN A 145 -35.86 -4.27 -4.19
N ILE A 146 -35.61 -3.07 -3.64
CA ILE A 146 -36.58 -2.36 -2.78
C ILE A 146 -37.75 -1.77 -3.57
N LYS A 147 -37.54 -1.46 -4.86
CA LYS A 147 -38.59 -0.91 -5.75
C LYS A 147 -39.47 -1.98 -6.41
N LYS A 148 -39.19 -3.26 -6.21
CA LYS A 148 -40.09 -4.37 -6.57
C LYS A 148 -40.95 -4.72 -5.35
#